data_AF-A0AAD8BXW2-F1
#
_entry.id   AF-A0AAD8BXW2-F1
#
_cell.length_a   1.000
_cell.length_b   1.000
_cell.length_c   1.000
_cell.angle_alpha   90.00
_cell.angle_beta   90.00
_cell.angle_gamma   90.00
#
_symmetry.space_group_name_H-M   'P 1'
#
loop_
_entity.id
_entity.type
_entity.pdbx_description
1 polymer ?
#
loop_
_entity_poly.entity_id
_entity_poly.type
_entity_poly.pdbx_seq_one_letter_code
_entity_poly.pdbx_strand_id
1 'polypeptide(L)'
;MLCTKWSDHFCGDVNGGVEYLGDVNGGVEHLGEVNGGVEYLGEVNGGVEYLGEVNGGVEYLGEVNGGVKYLGEVNGGVKYLGEVNGGVEYLGEVNGGVEYLGKVNGGVEYLGDVNGGVEYLGEVNGGVEYLGEVNGGVEYLGDVNGGVEYLGEVNGGVE
;
A
#
# COMPACT_ATOMS: atom_id res chain seq x y z
N MET A 1 -1.33 14.00 13.31
CA MET A 1 -2.27 15.01 12.79
C MET A 1 -3.56 14.29 12.45
N LEU A 2 -4.72 14.77 12.91
CA LEU A 2 -6.02 14.12 12.67
C LEU A 2 -6.80 14.94 11.63
N CYS A 3 -7.16 14.35 10.50
CA CYS A 3 -8.01 14.98 9.50
C CYS A 3 -9.38 14.29 9.42
N THR A 4 -10.45 15.05 9.15
CA THR A 4 -11.85 14.61 9.36
C THR A 4 -12.87 15.15 8.35
N LYS A 5 -12.48 15.76 7.21
CA LYS A 5 -13.43 16.26 6.19
C LYS A 5 -12.83 16.22 4.79
N TRP A 6 -13.38 15.42 3.85
CA TRP A 6 -12.55 14.91 2.76
C TRP A 6 -12.98 15.26 1.32
N SER A 7 -12.18 16.13 0.73
CA SER A 7 -11.57 15.97 -0.61
C SER A 7 -10.19 16.61 -0.46
N ASP A 8 -9.29 15.90 0.22
CA ASP A 8 -8.11 16.53 0.81
C ASP A 8 -6.87 16.20 0.00
N HIS A 9 -6.26 17.25 -0.53
CA HIS A 9 -4.87 17.23 -0.96
C HIS A 9 -4.06 17.80 0.21
N PHE A 10 -3.20 16.98 0.80
CA PHE A 10 -2.25 17.41 1.81
C PHE A 10 -0.91 17.67 1.17
N CYS A 11 -0.31 18.83 1.47
CA CYS A 11 1.04 19.16 1.04
C CYS A 11 1.83 19.70 2.23
N GLY A 12 2.95 19.04 2.55
CA GLY A 12 3.95 19.48 3.52
C GLY A 12 4.41 18.38 4.48
N ASP A 13 5.61 18.58 5.00
CA ASP A 13 6.27 17.59 5.87
C ASP A 13 5.66 17.56 7.28
N VAL A 14 5.45 16.37 7.81
CA VAL A 14 4.87 16.13 9.13
C VAL A 14 5.90 15.47 10.04
N ASN A 15 6.11 16.06 11.22
CA ASN A 15 6.84 15.41 12.31
C ASN A 15 5.85 14.77 13.28
N GLY A 16 5.71 13.45 13.22
CA GLY A 16 4.72 12.65 13.95
C GLY A 16 3.77 11.87 13.02
N GLY A 17 2.88 11.05 13.59
CA GLY A 17 1.95 10.24 12.81
C GLY A 17 0.80 11.05 12.20
N VAL A 18 0.26 10.58 11.08
CA VAL A 18 -0.91 11.13 10.38
C VAL A 18 -2.03 10.09 10.39
N GLU A 19 -3.23 10.51 10.76
CA GLU A 19 -4.39 9.63 10.85
C GLU A 19 -5.57 10.26 10.07
N TYR A 20 -6.10 9.48 9.14
CA TYR A 20 -7.22 9.81 8.26
C TYR A 20 -8.44 9.02 8.72
N LEU A 21 -9.44 9.69 9.29
CA LEU A 21 -10.65 9.04 9.80
C LEU A 21 -11.91 9.39 8.99
N GLY A 22 -12.70 8.35 8.70
CA GLY A 22 -14.06 8.44 8.18
C GLY A 22 -14.18 8.29 6.66
N ASP A 23 -15.41 8.37 6.16
CA ASP A 23 -15.70 8.10 4.75
C ASP A 23 -15.38 9.30 3.85
N VAL A 24 -14.66 9.04 2.77
CA VAL A 24 -14.25 10.02 1.77
C VAL A 24 -15.02 9.81 0.48
N ASN A 25 -15.74 10.83 0.02
CA ASN A 25 -16.35 10.84 -1.30
C ASN A 25 -15.46 11.64 -2.26
N GLY A 26 -14.34 11.03 -2.67
CA GLY A 26 -13.30 11.64 -3.49
C GLY A 26 -11.97 10.90 -3.38
N GLY A 27 -10.94 11.41 -4.05
CA GLY A 27 -9.57 10.92 -3.87
C GLY A 27 -8.89 11.55 -2.65
N VAL A 28 -7.90 10.84 -2.10
CA VAL A 28 -7.01 11.35 -1.06
C VAL A 28 -5.60 11.44 -1.64
N GLU A 29 -4.96 12.60 -1.52
CA GLU A 29 -3.58 12.80 -1.99
C GLU A 29 -2.73 13.36 -0.84
N HIS A 30 -1.55 12.78 -0.62
CA HIS A 30 -0.54 13.33 0.27
C HIS A 30 0.78 13.56 -0.48
N LEU A 31 1.36 14.74 -0.31
CA LEU A 31 2.66 15.14 -0.84
C LEU A 31 3.57 15.64 0.29
N GLY A 32 4.65 14.91 0.59
CA GLY A 32 5.66 15.32 1.56
C GLY A 32 6.27 14.18 2.37
N GLU A 33 7.15 14.53 3.29
CA GLU A 33 7.78 13.59 4.21
C GLU A 33 6.94 13.43 5.50
N VAL A 34 6.72 12.20 5.95
CA VAL A 34 6.10 11.90 7.25
C VAL A 34 7.12 11.19 8.14
N ASN A 35 7.60 11.90 9.17
CA ASN A 35 8.44 11.33 10.22
C ASN A 35 7.59 10.68 11.31
N GLY A 36 6.86 9.63 10.94
CA GLY A 36 5.90 8.89 11.76
C GLY A 36 5.14 7.85 10.93
N GLY A 37 4.09 7.25 11.50
CA GLY A 37 3.20 6.36 10.77
C GLY A 37 2.05 7.09 10.08
N VAL A 38 1.53 6.52 9.00
CA VAL A 38 0.34 6.97 8.29
C VAL A 38 -0.76 5.92 8.44
N GLU A 39 -1.91 6.29 8.97
CA GLU A 39 -3.05 5.40 9.17
C GLU A 39 -4.30 5.94 8.46
N TYR A 40 -4.98 5.09 7.70
CA TYR A 40 -6.26 5.37 7.07
C TYR A 40 -7.33 4.43 7.62
N LEU A 41 -8.42 4.98 8.15
CA LEU A 41 -9.55 4.22 8.69
C LEU A 41 -10.87 4.73 8.12
N GLY A 42 -11.51 3.92 7.28
CA GLY A 42 -12.83 4.21 6.69
C GLY A 42 -12.96 3.81 5.23
N GLU A 43 -14.05 4.25 4.58
CA GLU A 43 -14.30 4.00 3.16
C GLU A 43 -13.80 5.17 2.29
N VAL A 44 -13.03 4.90 1.23
CA VAL A 44 -12.61 5.89 0.24
C VAL A 44 -13.30 5.60 -1.10
N ASN A 45 -14.28 6.42 -1.46
CA ASN A 45 -14.95 6.39 -2.76
C ASN A 45 -14.15 7.19 -3.82
N GLY A 46 -12.91 6.77 -4.03
CA GLY A 46 -11.93 7.34 -4.95
C GLY A 46 -10.58 6.64 -4.83
N GLY A 47 -9.53 7.22 -5.40
CA GLY A 47 -8.16 6.70 -5.26
C GLY A 47 -7.44 7.29 -4.06
N VAL A 48 -6.44 6.57 -3.55
CA VAL A 48 -5.49 7.11 -2.57
C VAL A 48 -4.11 7.20 -3.20
N GLU A 49 -3.49 8.36 -3.14
CA GLU A 49 -2.16 8.61 -3.68
C GLU A 49 -1.25 9.20 -2.59
N TYR A 50 -0.07 8.63 -2.44
CA TYR A 50 0.96 9.14 -1.54
C TYR A 50 2.25 9.36 -2.32
N LEU A 51 2.80 10.57 -2.24
CA LEU A 51 4.05 10.99 -2.85
C LEU A 51 5.01 11.54 -1.79
N GLY A 52 6.08 10.81 -1.51
CA GLY A 52 7.14 11.22 -0.58
C GLY A 52 7.63 10.09 0.31
N GLU A 53 8.33 10.45 1.39
CA GLU A 53 8.93 9.48 2.31
C GLU A 53 8.07 9.28 3.56
N VAL A 54 8.00 8.05 4.07
CA VAL A 54 7.37 7.72 5.35
C VAL A 54 8.42 7.05 6.23
N ASN A 55 8.91 7.75 7.26
CA ASN A 55 9.81 7.21 8.27
C ASN A 55 9.02 6.52 9.40
N GLY A 56 8.21 5.53 9.02
CA GLY A 56 7.32 4.76 9.86
C GLY A 56 6.51 3.74 9.05
N GLY A 57 5.44 3.21 9.61
CA GLY A 57 4.54 2.28 8.91
C GLY A 57 3.38 2.99 8.21
N VAL A 58 2.85 2.35 7.18
CA VAL A 58 1.62 2.73 6.50
C VAL A 58 0.57 1.67 6.78
N GLU A 59 -0.60 2.06 7.28
CA GLU A 59 -1.71 1.15 7.55
C GLU A 59 -3.00 1.67 6.92
N TYR A 60 -3.71 0.79 6.22
CA TYR A 60 -5.04 1.02 5.69
C TYR A 60 -6.01 0.02 6.30
N LEU A 61 -7.11 0.53 6.85
CA LEU A 61 -8.21 -0.25 7.39
C LEU A 61 -9.54 0.23 6.82
N GLY A 62 -10.12 -0.54 5.91
CA GLY A 62 -11.41 -0.23 5.31
C GLY A 62 -11.51 -0.57 3.82
N GLU A 63 -12.36 0.15 3.11
CA GLU A 63 -12.63 -0.10 1.68
C GLU A 63 -12.13 1.06 0.82
N VAL A 64 -11.44 0.75 -0.28
CA VAL A 64 -11.04 1.75 -1.29
C VAL A 64 -11.73 1.41 -2.61
N ASN A 65 -12.72 2.20 -2.97
CA ASN A 65 -13.44 2.13 -4.26
C ASN A 65 -12.71 2.89 -5.37
N GLY A 66 -11.42 2.59 -5.52
CA GLY A 66 -10.48 3.14 -6.48
C GLY A 66 -9.13 2.42 -6.39
N GLY A 67 -8.07 3.06 -6.92
CA GLY A 67 -6.71 2.53 -6.80
C GLY A 67 -5.96 3.10 -5.60
N VAL A 68 -4.96 2.38 -5.11
CA VAL A 68 -3.99 2.91 -4.16
C VAL A 68 -2.63 3.01 -4.82
N LYS A 69 -1.99 4.18 -4.76
CA LYS A 69 -0.70 4.45 -5.37
C LYS A 69 0.26 5.03 -4.34
N TYR A 70 1.43 4.42 -4.23
CA TYR A 70 2.53 4.90 -3.41
C TYR A 70 3.74 5.20 -4.29
N LEU A 71 4.30 6.40 -4.14
CA LEU A 71 5.51 6.83 -4.81
C LEU A 71 6.50 7.42 -3.80
N GLY A 72 7.58 6.69 -3.51
CA GLY A 72 8.62 7.11 -2.59
C GLY A 72 9.10 5.98 -1.67
N GLU A 73 9.69 6.34 -0.53
CA GLU A 73 10.30 5.38 0.39
C GLU A 73 9.45 5.20 1.66
N VAL A 74 9.27 3.94 2.10
CA VAL A 74 8.64 3.61 3.38
C VAL A 74 9.67 2.91 4.27
N ASN A 75 10.18 3.61 5.27
CA ASN A 75 11.11 3.08 6.27
C ASN A 75 10.36 2.40 7.43
N GLY A 76 9.50 1.43 7.06
CA GLY A 76 8.67 0.63 7.93
C GLY A 76 7.87 -0.39 7.13
N GLY A 77 6.80 -0.91 7.72
CA GLY A 77 5.90 -1.86 7.03
C GLY A 77 4.73 -1.17 6.36
N VAL A 78 4.18 -1.81 5.34
CA VAL A 78 2.91 -1.45 4.70
C VAL A 78 1.89 -2.53 5.03
N LYS A 79 0.72 -2.13 5.53
CA LYS A 79 -0.37 -3.05 5.84
C LYS A 79 -1.68 -2.57 5.23
N TYR A 80 -2.37 -3.46 4.54
CA TYR A 80 -3.74 -3.26 4.08
C TYR A 80 -4.67 -4.27 4.72
N LEU A 81 -5.77 -3.78 5.28
CA LEU A 81 -6.84 -4.59 5.85
C LEU A 81 -8.19 -4.13 5.28
N GLY A 82 -8.75 -4.91 4.37
CA GLY A 82 -10.07 -4.67 3.79
C GLY A 82 -10.15 -4.92 2.28
N GLU A 83 -10.94 -4.11 1.58
CA GLU A 83 -11.22 -4.33 0.15
C GLU A 83 -10.70 -3.15 -0.69
N VAL A 84 -9.94 -3.45 -1.75
CA VAL A 84 -9.53 -2.48 -2.77
C VAL A 84 -10.22 -2.85 -4.08
N ASN A 85 -11.19 -2.05 -4.50
CA ASN A 85 -11.96 -2.21 -5.73
C ASN A 85 -11.26 -1.60 -6.97
N GLY A 86 -9.94 -1.47 -6.91
CA GLY A 86 -9.05 -1.07 -8.00
C GLY A 86 -7.69 -1.76 -7.87
N GLY A 87 -6.65 -1.19 -8.47
CA GLY A 87 -5.28 -1.71 -8.37
C GLY A 87 -4.51 -1.11 -7.20
N VAL A 88 -3.46 -1.80 -6.76
CA VAL A 88 -2.48 -1.26 -5.82
C VAL A 88 -1.12 -1.17 -6.52
N GLU A 89 -0.52 0.01 -6.51
CA GLU A 89 0.76 0.27 -7.17
C GLU A 89 1.75 0.86 -6.16
N TYR A 90 2.91 0.24 -6.04
CA TYR A 90 4.04 0.71 -5.24
C TYR A 90 5.21 1.02 -6.15
N LEU A 91 5.72 2.26 -6.07
CA LEU A 91 6.91 2.70 -6.78
C LEU A 91 7.92 3.29 -5.78
N GLY A 92 8.99 2.55 -5.50
CA GLY A 92 10.08 2.97 -4.60
C GLY A 92 10.53 1.85 -3.66
N GLU A 93 11.04 2.22 -2.49
CA GLU A 93 11.65 1.28 -1.55
C GLU A 93 10.76 1.09 -0.30
N VAL A 94 10.59 -0.16 0.14
CA VAL A 94 9.96 -0.50 1.41
C VAL A 94 10.99 -1.19 2.30
N ASN A 95 11.49 -0.48 3.30
CA ASN A 95 12.41 -1.01 4.30
C ASN A 95 11.67 -1.70 5.47
N GLY A 96 10.82 -2.65 5.11
CA GLY A 96 10.00 -3.48 5.97
C GLY A 96 9.20 -4.50 5.15
N GLY A 97 8.19 -5.11 5.76
CA GLY A 97 7.31 -6.05 5.06
C GLY A 97 6.09 -5.35 4.47
N VAL A 98 5.48 -5.99 3.48
CA VAL A 98 4.16 -5.60 2.97
C VAL A 98 3.15 -6.71 3.21
N GLU A 99 2.01 -6.39 3.82
CA GLU A 99 0.95 -7.34 4.14
C GLU A 99 -0.39 -6.85 3.56
N TYR A 100 -1.06 -7.72 2.81
CA TYR A 100 -2.44 -7.51 2.39
C TYR A 100 -3.35 -8.54 3.04
N LEU A 101 -4.37 -8.07 3.72
CA LEU A 101 -5.42 -8.90 4.31
C LEU A 101 -6.78 -8.45 3.76
N GLY A 102 -7.34 -9.25 2.86
CA GLY A 102 -8.66 -9.00 2.28
C GLY A 102 -8.71 -9.20 0.77
N LYS A 103 -9.37 -8.30 0.04
CA LYS A 103 -9.62 -8.47 -1.40
C LYS A 103 -9.05 -7.33 -2.22
N VAL A 104 -8.36 -7.65 -3.30
CA VAL A 104 -7.97 -6.69 -4.33
C VAL A 104 -8.64 -7.10 -5.64
N ASN A 105 -9.59 -6.29 -6.10
CA ASN A 105 -10.32 -6.58 -7.34
C ASN A 105 -9.58 -6.13 -8.61
N GLY A 106 -8.49 -5.37 -8.48
CA GLY A 106 -7.53 -5.08 -9.54
C GLY A 106 -6.24 -5.89 -9.42
N GLY A 107 -5.18 -5.42 -10.09
CA GLY A 107 -3.84 -5.98 -9.96
C GLY A 107 -3.05 -5.33 -8.82
N VAL A 108 -1.97 -5.99 -8.42
CA VAL A 108 -0.99 -5.44 -7.48
C VAL A 108 0.37 -5.38 -8.19
N GLU A 109 0.98 -4.19 -8.21
CA GLU A 109 2.24 -3.95 -8.89
C GLU A 109 3.25 -3.34 -7.90
N TYR A 110 4.44 -3.94 -7.84
CA TYR A 110 5.58 -3.45 -7.09
C TYR A 110 6.72 -3.12 -8.04
N LEU A 111 7.15 -1.87 -8.04
CA LEU A 111 8.30 -1.39 -8.80
C LEU A 111 9.32 -0.77 -7.85
N GLY A 112 10.39 -1.53 -7.58
CA GLY A 112 11.44 -1.16 -6.62
C GLY A 112 11.71 -2.27 -5.62
N ASP A 113 12.33 -1.91 -4.49
CA ASP A 113 12.91 -2.89 -3.57
C ASP A 113 12.09 -3.03 -2.29
N VAL A 114 11.84 -4.27 -1.87
CA VAL A 114 11.21 -4.60 -0.59
C VAL A 114 12.23 -5.31 0.30
N ASN A 115 12.74 -4.63 1.31
CA ASN A 115 13.67 -5.16 2.30
C ASN A 115 12.93 -5.85 3.47
N GLY A 116 12.02 -6.75 3.11
CA GLY A 116 11.21 -7.58 4.00
C GLY A 116 10.41 -8.62 3.22
N GLY A 117 9.46 -9.28 3.87
CA GLY A 117 8.56 -10.22 3.21
C GLY A 117 7.34 -9.53 2.62
N VAL A 118 6.73 -10.16 1.61
CA VAL A 118 5.43 -9.76 1.09
C VAL A 118 4.42 -10.88 1.33
N GLU A 119 3.32 -10.59 2.00
CA GLU A 119 2.28 -11.56 2.35
C GLU A 119 0.92 -11.11 1.81
N TYR A 120 0.21 -12.02 1.14
CA TYR A 120 -1.19 -11.83 0.76
C TYR A 120 -2.04 -12.88 1.43
N LEU A 121 -3.01 -12.42 2.21
CA LEU A 121 -4.05 -13.24 2.81
C LEU A 121 -5.41 -12.80 2.27
N GLY A 122 -5.93 -13.54 1.30
CA GLY A 122 -7.25 -13.29 0.68
C GLY A 122 -7.26 -13.43 -0.83
N GLU A 123 -8.08 -12.63 -1.52
CA GLU A 123 -8.33 -12.80 -2.97
C GLU A 123 -7.74 -11.63 -3.77
N VAL A 124 -6.92 -11.93 -4.77
CA VAL A 124 -6.50 -10.97 -5.80
C VAL A 124 -7.15 -11.38 -7.12
N ASN A 125 -8.11 -10.59 -7.59
CA ASN A 125 -8.81 -10.88 -8.84
C ASN A 125 -8.09 -10.37 -10.10
N GLY A 126 -6.99 -9.61 -9.95
CA GLY A 126 -6.05 -9.28 -11.00
C GLY A 126 -4.75 -10.09 -10.95
N GLY A 127 -3.73 -9.62 -11.67
CA GLY A 127 -2.37 -10.17 -11.57
C GLY A 127 -1.56 -9.51 -10.47
N VAL A 128 -0.48 -10.17 -10.05
CA VAL A 128 0.52 -9.61 -9.15
C VAL A 128 1.85 -9.55 -9.89
N GLU A 129 2.48 -8.38 -9.95
CA GLU A 129 3.74 -8.15 -10.64
C GLU A 129 4.77 -7.53 -9.69
N TYR A 130 5.98 -8.09 -9.68
CA TYR A 130 7.14 -7.51 -9.01
C TYR A 130 8.22 -7.21 -10.01
N LEU A 131 8.70 -5.97 -10.02
CA LEU A 131 9.82 -5.50 -10.78
C LEU A 131 10.81 -4.83 -9.82
N GLY A 132 11.81 -5.60 -9.37
CA GLY A 132 12.80 -5.16 -8.38
C GLY A 132 13.23 -6.28 -7.44
N GLU A 133 13.91 -5.95 -6.34
CA GLU A 133 14.41 -6.93 -5.39
C GLU A 133 13.47 -7.12 -4.19
N VAL A 134 13.16 -8.37 -3.85
CA VAL A 134 12.49 -8.71 -2.58
C VAL A 134 13.51 -9.45 -1.70
N ASN A 135 14.03 -8.75 -0.70
CA ASN A 135 14.99 -9.27 0.28
C ASN A 135 14.30 -10.01 1.45
N GLY A 136 13.26 -10.77 1.13
CA GLY A 136 12.47 -11.62 2.01
C GLY A 136 11.69 -12.66 1.21
N GLY A 137 10.75 -13.34 1.85
CA GLY A 137 9.86 -14.30 1.19
C GLY A 137 8.62 -13.62 0.60
N VAL A 138 7.99 -14.26 -0.37
CA VAL A 138 6.66 -13.89 -0.86
C VAL A 138 5.70 -15.05 -0.60
N GLU A 139 4.61 -14.81 0.12
CA GLU A 139 3.62 -15.83 0.49
C GLU A 139 2.22 -15.42 0.02
N TYR A 140 1.52 -16.33 -0.65
CA TYR A 140 0.11 -16.18 -1.00
C TYR A 140 -0.75 -17.20 -0.26
N LEU A 141 -1.42 -16.74 0.78
CA LEU A 141 -2.44 -17.49 1.49
C LEU A 141 -3.83 -17.08 0.98
N GLY A 142 -4.15 -17.48 -0.24
CA GLY A 142 -5.45 -17.26 -0.86
C GLY A 142 -5.44 -17.45 -2.38
N ASP A 143 -6.42 -16.86 -3.07
CA ASP A 143 -6.61 -17.05 -4.51
C ASP A 143 -6.09 -15.84 -5.28
N VAL A 144 -5.13 -16.06 -6.18
CA VAL A 144 -4.76 -15.10 -7.24
C VAL A 144 -5.39 -15.59 -8.53
N ASN A 145 -6.44 -14.92 -8.99
CA ASN A 145 -7.15 -15.30 -10.21
C ASN A 145 -6.47 -14.79 -11.49
N GLY A 146 -5.47 -13.91 -11.36
CA GLY A 146 -4.52 -13.56 -12.43
C GLY A 146 -3.24 -14.38 -12.41
N GLY A 147 -2.21 -13.90 -13.12
CA GLY A 147 -0.87 -14.44 -13.04
C GLY A 147 -0.04 -13.76 -11.94
N VAL A 148 0.99 -14.45 -11.46
CA VAL A 148 2.04 -13.86 -10.62
C VAL A 148 3.32 -13.83 -11.45
N GLU A 149 3.91 -12.64 -11.63
CA GLU A 149 5.14 -12.42 -12.38
C GLU A 149 6.21 -11.76 -11.49
N TYR A 150 7.43 -12.29 -11.59
CA TYR A 150 8.61 -11.74 -10.91
C TYR A 150 9.65 -11.41 -11.97
N LEU A 151 9.92 -10.12 -12.12
CA LEU A 151 10.95 -9.57 -12.98
C LEU A 151 12.02 -8.90 -12.10
N GLY A 152 12.68 -9.72 -11.29
CA GLY A 152 13.71 -9.29 -10.35
C GLY A 152 14.20 -10.44 -9.46
N GLU A 153 14.93 -10.14 -8.39
CA GLU A 153 15.47 -11.14 -7.47
C GLU A 153 14.57 -11.27 -6.23
N VAL A 154 14.16 -12.50 -5.90
CA VAL A 154 13.54 -12.82 -4.61
C VAL A 154 14.55 -13.64 -3.82
N ASN A 155 15.09 -13.06 -2.76
CA ASN A 155 16.15 -13.68 -1.96
C ASN A 155 15.60 -14.62 -0.87
N GLY A 156 14.28 -14.65 -0.65
CA GLY A 156 13.58 -15.64 0.15
C GLY A 156 12.85 -16.71 -0.66
N GLY A 157 12.01 -17.49 0.00
CA GLY A 157 11.10 -18.43 -0.67
C GLY A 157 9.92 -17.72 -1.31
N VAL A 158 9.38 -18.29 -2.39
CA VAL A 158 8.06 -17.93 -2.93
C VAL A 158 7.14 -19.11 -2.65
N GLU A 159 6.07 -18.88 -1.90
CA GLU A 159 5.09 -19.89 -1.46
C GLU A 159 3.67 -19.58 -1.97
#